data_AF-A0A1Q7EML1-F1
#
_entry.id   AF-A0A1Q7EML1-F1
#
_cell.length_a   1.000
_cell.length_b   1.000
_cell.length_c   1.000
_cell.angle_alpha   90.00
_cell.angle_beta   90.00
_cell.angle_gamma   90.00
#
_symmetry.space_group_name_H-M   'P 1'
#
loop_
_entity.id
_entity.type
_entity.pdbx_description
1 polymer ?
#
loop_
_entity_poly.entity_id
_entity_poly.type
_entity_poly.pdbx_seq_one_letter_code
_entity_poly.pdbx_strand_id
1 'polypeptide(L)'
;MTAIRRTCALAALAALVVCACGGRESPDDNGFHQDVVNATNGAEVTFDATVLTDPMESGGHERFEVKAATSESLEIDHNTTLAPSVPIHAGDAIIVHGELYIDPGPRIGVHCTHAHTSSGCPNPGWIEFANNYYE
;
A
#
# COMPACT_ATOMS: atom_id res chain seq x y z
N MET A 1 19.29 62.71 -25.86
CA MET A 1 17.89 62.30 -25.56
C MET A 1 17.59 61.16 -26.53
N THR A 2 17.34 59.90 -26.20
CA THR A 2 17.19 59.16 -24.96
C THR A 2 17.44 57.69 -25.32
N ALA A 3 18.22 56.96 -24.53
CA ALA A 3 18.59 55.57 -24.77
C ALA A 3 17.40 54.63 -24.51
N ILE A 4 17.08 53.75 -25.46
CA ILE A 4 16.09 52.69 -25.28
C ILE A 4 16.78 51.54 -24.54
N ARG A 5 16.56 51.46 -23.22
CA ARG A 5 16.98 50.33 -22.39
C ARG A 5 15.99 49.18 -22.62
N ARG A 6 16.46 48.09 -23.22
CA ARG A 6 15.74 46.81 -23.28
C ARG A 6 15.84 46.15 -21.91
N THR A 7 14.79 46.22 -21.12
CA THR A 7 14.65 45.45 -19.88
C THR A 7 14.42 43.98 -20.24
N CYS A 8 15.43 43.14 -20.02
CA CYS A 8 15.30 41.69 -19.96
C CYS A 8 14.40 41.32 -18.79
N ALA A 9 13.22 40.76 -19.08
CA ALA A 9 12.39 40.13 -18.07
C ALA A 9 12.99 38.76 -17.73
N LEU A 10 13.64 38.65 -16.57
CA LEU A 10 14.02 37.39 -15.96
C LEU A 10 12.74 36.72 -15.42
N ALA A 11 12.29 35.66 -16.07
CA ALA A 11 11.26 34.78 -15.54
C ALA A 11 11.88 33.94 -14.41
N ALA A 12 11.47 34.21 -13.17
CA ALA A 12 11.83 33.39 -12.02
C ALA A 12 11.00 32.10 -12.05
N LEU A 13 11.64 30.97 -12.40
CA LEU A 13 11.08 29.65 -12.14
C LEU A 13 11.17 29.40 -10.63
N ALA A 14 10.03 29.49 -9.94
CA ALA A 14 9.91 29.01 -8.57
C ALA A 14 9.85 27.47 -8.60
N ALA A 15 10.97 26.80 -8.32
CA ALA A 15 11.00 25.37 -8.09
C ALA A 15 10.33 25.08 -6.73
N LEU A 16 9.14 24.50 -6.73
CA LEU A 16 8.54 23.91 -5.53
C LEU A 16 9.33 22.65 -5.18
N VAL A 17 10.19 22.76 -4.17
CA VAL A 17 10.78 21.61 -3.49
C VAL A 17 9.73 21.09 -2.52
N VAL A 18 9.06 19.99 -2.87
CA VAL A 18 8.21 19.27 -1.93
C VAL A 18 9.13 18.50 -0.99
N CYS A 19 9.23 18.96 0.26
CA CYS A 19 9.82 18.17 1.34
C CYS A 19 8.93 16.93 1.54
N ALA A 20 9.39 15.76 1.15
CA ALA A 20 8.79 14.50 1.57
C ALA A 20 9.03 14.35 3.09
N CYS A 21 8.10 14.87 3.89
CA CYS A 21 8.00 14.52 5.29
C CYS A 21 7.69 13.01 5.36
N GLY A 22 8.53 12.24 6.05
CA GLY A 22 8.44 10.77 6.14
C GLY A 22 7.24 10.26 6.92
N GLY A 23 6.04 10.59 6.46
CA GLY A 23 4.81 9.90 6.87
C GLY A 23 4.70 8.55 6.16
N ARG A 24 3.91 7.65 6.75
CA ARG A 24 3.54 6.38 6.11
C ARG A 24 2.64 6.64 4.91
N GLU A 25 2.61 5.66 4.01
CA GLU A 25 1.80 5.64 2.82
C GLU A 25 0.32 5.79 3.20
N SER A 26 -0.38 6.70 2.53
CA SER A 26 -1.82 6.87 2.73
C SER A 26 -2.57 5.95 1.77
N PRO A 27 -3.76 5.43 2.14
CA PRO A 27 -4.59 4.65 1.24
C PRO A 27 -4.86 5.37 -0.09
N ASP A 28 -4.71 4.62 -1.19
CA ASP A 28 -5.12 4.99 -2.55
C ASP A 28 -5.97 3.86 -3.14
N ASP A 29 -7.23 3.78 -2.69
CA ASP A 29 -8.15 2.71 -3.11
C ASP A 29 -8.38 2.70 -4.63
N ASN A 30 -8.38 3.87 -5.27
CA ASN A 30 -8.54 3.96 -6.71
C ASN A 30 -7.29 3.45 -7.44
N GLY A 31 -6.10 3.78 -6.93
CA GLY A 31 -4.83 3.23 -7.42
C GLY A 31 -4.82 1.70 -7.31
N PHE A 32 -5.13 1.16 -6.14
CA PHE A 32 -5.28 -0.27 -5.92
C PHE A 32 -6.27 -0.93 -6.90
N HIS A 33 -7.46 -0.34 -7.08
CA HIS A 33 -8.45 -0.84 -8.05
C HIS A 33 -7.88 -0.88 -9.48
N GLN A 34 -7.15 0.17 -9.90
CA GLN A 34 -6.52 0.19 -11.21
C GLN A 34 -5.47 -0.90 -11.34
N ASP A 35 -4.68 -1.17 -10.30
CA ASP A 35 -3.67 -2.24 -10.34
C ASP A 35 -4.31 -3.62 -10.43
N VAL A 36 -5.42 -3.86 -9.74
CA VAL A 36 -6.18 -5.11 -9.88
C VAL A 36 -6.77 -5.25 -11.29
N VAL A 37 -7.43 -4.21 -11.82
CA VAL A 37 -8.04 -4.23 -13.15
C VAL A 37 -7.00 -4.42 -14.26
N ASN A 38 -5.82 -3.83 -14.11
CA ASN A 38 -4.73 -3.93 -15.07
C ASN A 38 -3.86 -5.18 -14.87
N ALA A 39 -4.14 -5.99 -13.84
CA ALA A 39 -3.32 -7.13 -13.42
C ALA A 39 -1.84 -6.75 -13.21
N THR A 40 -1.59 -5.61 -12.55
CA THR A 40 -0.24 -5.10 -12.23
C THR A 40 0.39 -5.94 -11.11
N ASN A 41 0.80 -7.17 -11.41
CA ASN A 41 1.45 -8.06 -10.45
C ASN A 41 2.77 -7.45 -9.94
N GLY A 42 2.98 -7.46 -8.62
CA GLY A 42 4.13 -6.85 -7.95
C GLY A 42 3.98 -5.35 -7.66
N ALA A 43 2.78 -4.79 -7.85
CA ALA A 43 2.51 -3.40 -7.48
C ALA A 43 2.58 -3.22 -5.95
N GLU A 44 3.26 -2.17 -5.51
CA GLU A 44 3.18 -1.69 -4.12
C GLU A 44 1.85 -0.95 -3.94
N VAL A 45 1.04 -1.39 -2.97
CA VAL A 45 -0.33 -0.92 -2.79
C VAL A 45 -0.57 -0.48 -1.36
N THR A 46 -1.41 0.53 -1.18
CA THR A 46 -1.96 0.93 0.12
C THR A 46 -3.45 1.17 -0.04
N PHE A 47 -4.30 0.50 0.74
CA PHE A 47 -5.75 0.60 0.56
C PHE A 47 -6.52 0.30 1.86
N ASP A 48 -7.72 0.86 1.95
CA ASP A 48 -8.69 0.58 3.00
C ASP A 48 -9.41 -0.75 2.74
N ALA A 49 -9.60 -1.54 3.80
CA ALA A 49 -10.26 -2.83 3.70
C ALA A 49 -11.11 -3.19 4.92
N THR A 50 -12.11 -4.04 4.70
CA THR A 50 -12.88 -4.72 5.74
C THR A 50 -12.53 -6.20 5.75
N VAL A 51 -12.20 -6.75 6.91
CA VAL A 51 -11.89 -8.18 7.09
C VAL A 51 -13.14 -9.03 6.87
N LEU A 52 -13.05 -10.06 6.03
CA LEU A 52 -14.16 -10.97 5.71
C LEU A 52 -14.10 -12.29 6.49
N THR A 53 -12.90 -12.77 6.79
CA THR A 53 -12.69 -14.00 7.55
C THR A 53 -11.68 -13.78 8.68
N ASP A 54 -11.83 -14.52 9.78
CA ASP A 54 -10.84 -14.46 10.86
C ASP A 54 -9.47 -14.99 10.36
N PRO A 55 -8.35 -14.37 10.77
CA PRO A 55 -7.01 -14.87 10.45
C PRO A 55 -6.81 -16.32 10.88
N MET A 56 -6.27 -17.12 9.96
CA MET A 56 -5.90 -18.50 10.21
C MET A 56 -4.41 -18.69 9.98
N GLU A 57 -3.73 -19.39 10.90
CA GLU A 57 -2.34 -19.77 10.72
C GLU A 57 -2.17 -20.73 9.53
N SER A 58 -1.19 -20.45 8.69
CA SER A 58 -0.83 -21.27 7.55
C SER A 58 0.66 -21.12 7.22
N GLY A 59 1.51 -21.97 7.80
CA GLY A 59 2.92 -22.06 7.44
C GLY A 59 3.73 -20.81 7.81
N GLY A 60 3.48 -20.26 9.00
CA GLY A 60 4.13 -19.03 9.47
C GLY A 60 3.48 -17.75 8.96
N HIS A 61 2.31 -17.85 8.32
CA HIS A 61 1.52 -16.72 7.88
C HIS A 61 0.16 -16.71 8.56
N GLU A 62 -0.41 -15.52 8.75
CA GLU A 62 -1.83 -15.31 8.96
C GLU A 62 -2.49 -15.08 7.60
N ARG A 63 -3.43 -15.95 7.26
CA ARG A 63 -4.23 -15.84 6.05
C ARG A 63 -5.67 -15.51 6.37
N PHE A 64 -6.18 -14.48 5.71
CA PHE A 64 -7.56 -14.05 5.79
C PHE A 64 -7.99 -13.35 4.50
N GLU A 65 -9.30 -13.29 4.27
CA GLU A 65 -9.87 -12.55 3.16
C GLU A 65 -10.28 -11.16 3.63
N VAL A 66 -10.16 -10.17 2.74
CA VAL A 66 -10.66 -8.82 2.94
C VAL A 66 -11.49 -8.38 1.76
N LYS A 67 -12.34 -7.38 1.98
CA LYS A 67 -13.00 -6.60 0.96
C LYS A 67 -12.41 -5.21 0.92
N ALA A 68 -11.79 -4.83 -0.19
CA ALA A 68 -11.30 -3.47 -0.41
C ALA A 68 -12.48 -2.48 -0.50
N ALA A 69 -12.22 -1.19 -0.26
CA ALA A 69 -13.22 -0.13 -0.42
C ALA A 69 -13.85 -0.09 -1.82
N THR A 70 -13.10 -0.51 -2.85
CA THR A 70 -13.51 -0.64 -4.25
C THR A 70 -14.20 -1.97 -4.60
N SER A 71 -14.48 -2.80 -3.59
CA SER A 71 -15.26 -4.05 -3.61
C SER A 71 -14.57 -5.32 -4.10
N GLU A 72 -13.28 -5.28 -4.43
CA GLU A 72 -12.46 -6.48 -4.63
C GLU A 72 -12.46 -7.33 -3.37
N SER A 73 -12.51 -8.65 -3.53
CA SER A 73 -12.25 -9.61 -2.46
C SER A 73 -10.92 -10.28 -2.73
N LEU A 74 -10.02 -10.27 -1.75
CA LEU A 74 -8.65 -10.73 -1.90
C LEU A 74 -8.11 -11.35 -0.62
N GLU A 75 -7.11 -12.21 -0.76
CA GLU A 75 -6.38 -12.82 0.35
C GLU A 75 -5.29 -11.86 0.86
N ILE A 76 -5.07 -11.82 2.17
CA ILE A 76 -3.90 -11.22 2.79
C ILE A 76 -3.03 -12.37 3.32
N ASP A 77 -1.75 -12.38 2.93
CA ASP A 77 -0.76 -13.39 3.38
C ASP A 77 0.26 -12.70 4.30
N HIS A 78 -0.10 -12.52 5.56
CA HIS A 78 0.69 -11.76 6.54
C HIS A 78 1.75 -12.65 7.20
N ASN A 79 3.03 -12.40 6.96
CA ASN A 79 4.10 -13.25 7.47
C ASN A 79 4.42 -13.01 8.96
N THR A 80 3.81 -13.81 9.83
CA THR A 80 4.01 -13.77 11.29
C THR A 80 5.39 -14.22 11.77
N THR A 81 6.25 -14.74 10.89
CA THR A 81 7.66 -14.98 11.24
C THR A 81 8.50 -13.72 11.18
N LEU A 82 8.00 -12.67 10.51
CA LEU A 82 8.69 -11.38 10.33
C LEU A 82 7.98 -10.22 11.05
N ALA A 83 6.67 -10.34 11.28
CA ALA A 83 5.82 -9.33 11.94
C ALA A 83 4.98 -9.98 13.06
N PRO A 84 4.48 -9.22 14.04
CA PRO A 84 3.53 -9.74 15.02
C PRO A 84 2.15 -10.02 14.39
N SER A 85 1.49 -11.08 14.85
CA SER A 85 0.07 -11.35 14.55
C SER A 85 -0.83 -10.13 14.74
N VAL A 86 -1.76 -9.94 13.81
CA VAL A 86 -2.73 -8.84 13.86
C VAL A 86 -3.97 -9.30 14.65
N PRO A 87 -4.37 -8.63 15.76
CA PRO A 87 -5.49 -9.05 16.60
C PRO A 87 -6.84 -8.62 16.02
N ILE A 88 -7.09 -8.94 14.75
CA ILE A 88 -8.30 -8.62 13.97
C ILE A 88 -9.26 -9.82 13.89
N HIS A 89 -10.52 -9.52 13.64
CA HIS A 89 -11.58 -10.48 13.37
C HIS A 89 -12.41 -10.04 12.15
N ALA A 90 -13.24 -10.94 11.63
CA ALA A 90 -14.19 -10.61 10.58
C ALA A 90 -15.07 -9.41 10.96
N GLY A 91 -15.15 -8.44 10.05
CA GLY A 91 -15.87 -7.18 10.23
C GLY A 91 -14.99 -5.99 10.66
N ASP A 92 -13.75 -6.23 11.07
CA ASP A 92 -12.83 -5.14 11.43
C ASP A 92 -12.40 -4.33 10.19
N ALA A 93 -12.20 -3.03 10.39
CA ALA A 93 -11.63 -2.13 9.40
C ALA A 93 -10.11 -2.03 9.60
N ILE A 94 -9.37 -2.16 8.50
CA ILE A 94 -7.92 -2.10 8.48
C ILE A 94 -7.44 -1.28 7.28
N ILE A 95 -6.18 -0.83 7.35
CA ILE A 95 -5.44 -0.36 6.18
C ILE A 95 -4.32 -1.36 5.92
N VAL A 96 -4.13 -1.73 4.66
CA VAL A 96 -3.08 -2.67 4.25
C VAL A 96 -2.09 -1.92 3.37
N HIS A 97 -0.80 -2.08 3.67
CA HIS A 97 0.31 -1.69 2.80
C HIS A 97 1.19 -2.90 2.50
N GLY A 98 1.44 -3.19 1.22
CA GLY A 98 2.23 -4.35 0.81
C GLY A 98 2.34 -4.50 -0.70
N GLU A 99 2.62 -5.71 -1.17
CA GLU A 99 2.79 -6.04 -2.58
C GLU A 99 1.63 -6.91 -3.11
N LEU A 100 1.00 -6.46 -4.19
CA LEU A 100 -0.09 -7.16 -4.88
C LEU A 100 0.45 -8.37 -5.65
N TYR A 101 -0.15 -9.54 -5.46
CA TYR A 101 0.03 -10.70 -6.32
C TYR A 101 -1.26 -11.08 -7.06
N ILE A 102 -1.10 -11.52 -8.31
CA ILE A 102 -2.14 -11.99 -9.22
C ILE A 102 -1.73 -13.37 -9.72
N ASP A 103 -2.28 -14.40 -9.09
CA ASP A 103 -2.05 -15.80 -9.45
C ASP A 103 -2.98 -16.27 -10.59
N PRO A 104 -2.56 -17.27 -11.40
CA PRO A 104 -3.43 -17.91 -12.38
C PRO A 104 -4.73 -18.45 -11.75
N GLY A 105 -5.88 -18.08 -12.31
CA GLY A 105 -7.18 -18.58 -11.87
C GLY A 105 -7.89 -17.68 -10.85
N PRO A 106 -8.23 -16.46 -11.29
CA PRO A 106 -8.07 -15.17 -10.58
C PRO A 106 -7.97 -15.26 -9.05
N ARG A 107 -6.78 -15.63 -8.55
CA ARG A 107 -6.49 -15.49 -7.13
C ARG A 107 -5.66 -14.22 -6.97
N ILE A 108 -6.23 -13.22 -6.32
CA ILE A 108 -5.55 -11.97 -6.02
C ILE A 108 -5.31 -11.90 -4.52
N GLY A 109 -4.21 -11.28 -4.13
CA GLY A 109 -3.93 -11.03 -2.73
C GLY A 109 -2.77 -10.09 -2.52
N VAL A 110 -2.44 -9.84 -1.26
CA VAL A 110 -1.33 -8.97 -0.86
C VAL A 110 -0.42 -9.70 0.12
N HIS A 111 0.89 -9.62 -0.13
CA HIS A 111 1.94 -10.11 0.76
C HIS A 111 2.92 -8.97 1.08
N CYS A 112 4.08 -9.29 1.67
CA CYS A 112 5.09 -8.31 2.08
C CYS A 112 4.58 -7.26 3.09
N THR A 113 3.55 -7.57 3.88
CA THR A 113 3.00 -6.68 4.92
C THR A 113 3.87 -6.70 6.19
N HIS A 114 5.17 -6.48 6.05
CA HIS A 114 6.15 -6.46 7.14
C HIS A 114 7.33 -5.52 6.83
N ALA A 115 8.00 -5.00 7.85
CA ALA A 115 9.06 -4.01 7.70
C ALA A 115 10.38 -4.60 7.16
N HIS A 116 10.58 -5.92 7.29
CA HIS A 116 11.80 -6.57 6.84
C HIS A 116 11.84 -6.71 5.31
N THR A 117 12.77 -6.03 4.64
CA THR A 117 12.88 -6.09 3.17
C THR A 117 13.81 -7.21 2.68
N SER A 118 13.51 -7.72 1.49
CA SER A 118 14.32 -8.75 0.80
C SER A 118 14.23 -8.57 -0.72
N SER A 119 14.93 -9.39 -1.50
CA SER A 119 14.79 -9.36 -2.97
C SER A 119 13.39 -9.72 -3.46
N GLY A 120 12.59 -10.44 -2.64
CA GLY A 120 11.20 -10.79 -2.96
C GLY A 120 10.16 -9.89 -2.28
N CYS A 121 10.58 -8.96 -1.43
CA CYS A 121 9.77 -7.93 -0.79
C CYS A 121 10.64 -6.66 -0.68
N PRO A 122 10.86 -5.95 -1.79
CA PRO A 122 11.82 -4.85 -1.83
C PRO A 122 11.39 -3.64 -1.01
N ASN A 123 10.09 -3.47 -0.82
CA ASN A 123 9.48 -2.39 -0.05
C ASN A 123 8.98 -2.92 1.31
N PRO A 124 9.09 -2.14 2.40
CA PRO A 124 8.47 -2.49 3.67
C PRO A 124 6.95 -2.44 3.54
N GLY A 125 6.24 -3.28 4.28
CA GLY A 125 4.78 -3.25 4.37
C GLY A 125 4.30 -3.27 5.81
N TRP A 126 2.99 -3.15 5.98
CA TRP A 126 2.35 -3.12 7.29
C TRP A 126 0.85 -3.36 7.17
N ILE A 127 0.23 -3.79 8.28
CA ILE A 127 -1.22 -3.70 8.47
C ILE A 127 -1.47 -2.70 9.59
N GLU A 128 -2.37 -1.75 9.36
CA GLU A 128 -2.86 -0.85 10.41
C GLU A 128 -4.21 -1.33 10.92
N PHE A 129 -4.28 -1.58 12.23
CA PHE A 129 -5.52 -1.87 12.93
C PHE A 129 -5.61 -1.07 14.23
N ALA A 130 -6.74 -0.39 14.42
CA ALA A 130 -7.00 0.44 15.59
C ALA A 130 -5.86 1.44 15.92
N ASN A 131 -5.28 2.07 14.89
CA ASN A 131 -4.13 2.98 14.96
C ASN A 131 -2.81 2.34 15.41
N ASN A 132 -2.68 1.02 15.31
CA ASN A 132 -1.43 0.29 15.55
C ASN A 132 -0.95 -0.35 14.27
N TYR A 133 0.36 -0.31 14.02
CA TYR A 133 1.01 -0.94 12.88
C TYR A 133 1.59 -2.30 13.28
N TYR A 134 1.36 -3.29 12.44
CA TYR A 134 1.87 -4.65 12.56
C TYR A 134 2.77 -4.92 11.35
N GLU A 135 4.07 -5.05 11.61
CA GLU A 135 5.13 -5.11 10.59
C GLU A 135 6.41 -5.80 11.08
#